data_AF-A0A2P5ACP3-F1
#
_entry.id   AF-A0A2P5ACP3-F1
#
_cell.length_a   1.000
_cell.length_b   1.000
_cell.length_c   1.000
_cell.angle_alpha   90.00
_cell.angle_beta   90.00
_cell.angle_gamma   90.00
#
_symmetry.space_group_name_H-M   'P 1'
#
loop_
_entity.id
_entity.type
_entity.pdbx_description
1 polymer ?
#
loop_
_entity_poly.entity_id
_entity_poly.type
_entity_poly.pdbx_seq_one_letter_code
_entity_poly.pdbx_strand_id
1 'polypeptide(L)'
;MNARKAKNLISKIESSDGILLWSEDNIVEEVVSFFQNLYKSNHGRLKGFIGVECSPITNSQADWLIRSFEEGEVKGVVFESDGDKAPGLDGLRSSSSNSAGIPSSQTFWQFFKSSTRTGF
;
A
#
# COMPACT_ATOMS: atom_id res chain seq x y z
N MET A 1 17.87 0.51 -35.63
CA MET A 1 17.74 -0.97 -35.73
C MET A 1 17.32 -1.49 -34.37
N ASN A 2 16.17 -2.16 -34.28
CA ASN A 2 15.43 -2.37 -33.04
C ASN A 2 15.83 -3.70 -32.37
N ALA A 3 16.78 -3.66 -31.44
CA ALA A 3 17.38 -4.85 -30.81
C ALA A 3 16.66 -5.35 -29.54
N ARG A 4 15.46 -4.85 -29.21
CA ARG A 4 14.82 -5.10 -27.90
C ARG A 4 13.52 -5.91 -27.97
N LYS A 5 13.58 -7.10 -28.56
CA LYS A 5 12.52 -8.13 -28.41
C LYS A 5 13.12 -9.54 -28.30
N ALA A 6 14.07 -9.73 -27.39
CA ALA A 6 14.45 -11.08 -27.01
C ALA A 6 13.28 -11.72 -26.25
N LYS A 7 12.73 -12.82 -26.79
CA LYS A 7 11.68 -13.60 -26.13
C LYS A 7 12.37 -14.61 -25.20
N ASN A 8 12.06 -14.55 -23.91
CA ASN A 8 12.49 -15.59 -22.98
C ASN A 8 11.58 -16.80 -23.17
N LEU A 9 12.15 -17.94 -23.54
CA LEU A 9 11.46 -19.21 -23.73
C LEU A 9 11.99 -20.21 -22.71
N ILE A 10 11.08 -20.95 -22.09
CA ILE A 10 11.43 -22.05 -21.19
C ILE A 10 11.36 -23.33 -22.01
N SER A 11 12.51 -23.92 -22.32
CA SER A 11 12.60 -25.15 -23.11
C SER A 11 12.66 -26.42 -22.28
N LYS A 12 12.91 -26.29 -20.97
CA LYS A 12 13.15 -27.42 -20.08
C LYS A 12 12.97 -27.02 -18.61
N ILE A 13 12.28 -27.87 -17.84
CA ILE A 13 12.13 -27.71 -16.40
C ILE A 13 12.28 -29.06 -15.70
N GLU A 14 12.65 -29.06 -14.44
CA GLU A 14 12.62 -30.23 -13.58
C GLU A 14 11.32 -30.18 -12.76
N SER A 15 10.52 -31.25 -12.85
CA SER A 15 9.29 -31.43 -12.08
C SER A 15 9.60 -31.66 -10.61
N SER A 16 8.58 -31.49 -9.76
CA SER A 16 8.66 -31.82 -8.33
C SER A 16 9.11 -33.25 -8.01
N ASP A 17 8.91 -34.20 -8.92
CA ASP A 17 9.37 -35.59 -8.80
C ASP A 17 10.83 -35.81 -9.26
N GLY A 18 11.56 -34.74 -9.61
CA GLY A 18 12.93 -34.82 -10.14
C GLY A 18 12.99 -35.26 -11.61
N ILE A 19 11.85 -35.32 -12.29
CA ILE A 19 11.76 -35.70 -13.71
C ILE A 19 11.96 -34.49 -14.59
N LEU A 20 12.79 -34.64 -15.60
CA LEU A 20 13.15 -33.57 -16.51
C LEU A 20 12.15 -33.49 -17.67
N LEU A 21 11.40 -32.39 -17.74
CA LEU A 21 10.36 -32.12 -18.73
C LEU A 21 10.85 -31.17 -19.82
N TRP A 22 10.58 -31.52 -21.08
CA TRP A 22 11.07 -30.81 -22.27
C TRP A 22 9.97 -30.60 -23.32
N SER A 23 8.83 -31.30 -23.18
CA SER A 23 7.64 -31.09 -24.00
C SER A 23 6.91 -29.84 -23.51
N GLU A 24 6.47 -28.99 -24.44
CA GLU A 24 5.75 -27.75 -24.12
C GLU A 24 4.50 -28.03 -23.29
N ASP A 25 3.71 -29.04 -23.65
CA ASP A 25 2.49 -29.41 -22.92
C ASP A 25 2.80 -29.81 -21.47
N ASN A 26 3.84 -30.61 -21.27
CA ASN A 26 4.26 -31.05 -19.93
C ASN A 26 4.82 -29.89 -19.10
N ILE A 27 5.55 -28.95 -19.74
CA ILE A 27 6.08 -27.75 -19.10
C ILE A 27 4.92 -26.88 -18.60
N VAL A 28 3.92 -26.66 -19.44
CA VAL A 28 2.74 -25.86 -19.09
C VAL A 28 1.97 -26.53 -17.96
N GLU A 29 1.72 -27.83 -18.04
CA GLU A 29 0.98 -28.58 -17.02
C GLU A 29 1.68 -28.52 -15.65
N GLU A 30 2.99 -28.79 -15.61
CA GLU A 30 3.77 -28.74 -14.37
C GLU A 30 3.79 -27.33 -13.76
N VAL A 31 3.99 -26.29 -14.58
CA VAL A 31 3.98 -24.89 -14.10
C VAL A 31 2.62 -24.53 -13.52
N VAL A 32 1.54 -24.88 -14.21
CA VAL A 32 0.18 -24.63 -13.73
C VAL A 32 -0.08 -25.38 -12.42
N SER A 33 0.26 -26.67 -12.36
CA SER A 33 0.11 -27.51 -11.16
C SER A 33 0.88 -26.93 -9.96
N PHE A 34 2.13 -26.53 -10.18
CA PHE A 34 2.99 -25.92 -9.17
C PHE A 34 2.35 -24.67 -8.57
N PHE A 35 1.93 -23.71 -9.40
CA PHE A 35 1.33 -22.47 -8.90
C PHE A 35 -0.06 -22.69 -8.31
N GLN A 36 -0.85 -23.62 -8.86
CA GLN A 36 -2.11 -24.00 -8.24
C GLN A 36 -1.88 -24.54 -6.82
N ASN A 37 -0.89 -25.41 -6.62
CA ASN A 37 -0.57 -25.94 -5.30
C ASN A 37 -0.01 -24.86 -4.37
N LEU A 38 0.82 -23.95 -4.91
CA LEU A 38 1.36 -22.80 -4.17
C LEU A 38 0.23 -21.92 -3.60
N TYR A 39 -0.82 -21.64 -4.40
CA TYR A 39 -1.93 -20.78 -3.99
C TYR A 39 -3.09 -21.54 -3.31
N LYS A 40 -3.22 -22.87 -3.48
CA LYS A 40 -4.19 -23.71 -2.75
C LYS A 40 -3.71 -24.03 -1.34
N SER A 41 -2.40 -24.14 -1.13
CA SER A 41 -1.85 -24.26 0.21
C SER A 41 -2.29 -23.02 1.00
N ASN A 42 -2.99 -23.23 2.12
CA ASN A 42 -3.43 -22.16 3.02
C ASN A 42 -2.22 -21.58 3.76
N HIS A 43 -1.27 -21.01 3.01
CA HIS A 43 -0.31 -20.08 3.54
C HIS A 43 -1.01 -18.72 3.66
N GLY A 44 -2.06 -18.68 4.51
CA GLY A 44 -2.64 -17.44 5.05
C GLY A 44 -1.64 -16.64 5.87
N ARG A 45 -0.46 -17.20 6.13
CA ARG A 45 0.76 -16.43 6.30
C ARG A 45 1.40 -16.30 4.93
N LEU A 46 1.38 -15.08 4.36
CA LEU A 46 2.47 -14.61 3.50
C LEU A 46 3.72 -15.30 4.01
N LYS A 47 4.39 -16.15 3.20
CA LYS A 47 5.72 -16.66 3.55
C LYS A 47 6.45 -15.40 4.01
N GLY A 48 6.72 -15.31 5.32
CA GLY A 48 7.05 -14.04 5.93
C GLY A 48 8.14 -13.41 5.11
N PHE A 49 8.08 -12.09 4.90
CA PHE A 49 9.30 -11.38 4.52
C PHE A 49 10.39 -11.94 5.43
N ILE A 50 11.37 -12.65 4.85
CA ILE A 50 12.42 -13.29 5.63
C ILE A 50 13.11 -12.14 6.36
N GLY A 51 12.90 -12.06 7.68
CA GLY A 51 13.43 -10.99 8.54
C GLY A 51 12.42 -10.01 9.16
N VAL A 52 11.11 -10.11 8.88
CA VAL A 52 10.10 -9.28 9.57
C VAL A 52 8.93 -10.13 10.06
N GLU A 53 8.85 -10.31 11.37
CA GLU A 53 7.67 -10.88 12.02
C GLU A 53 6.57 -9.81 12.08
N CYS A 54 5.72 -9.77 11.06
CA CYS A 54 4.49 -8.99 11.12
C CYS A 54 3.54 -9.67 12.11
N SER A 55 3.60 -9.24 13.37
CA SER A 55 2.61 -9.64 14.37
C SER A 55 1.24 -9.06 13.98
N PRO A 56 0.16 -9.85 14.02
CA PRO A 56 -1.18 -9.32 13.79
C PRO A 56 -1.50 -8.27 14.85
N ILE A 57 -2.13 -7.16 14.45
CA ILE A 57 -2.60 -6.14 15.38
C ILE A 57 -3.68 -6.72 16.30
N THR A 58 -3.70 -6.27 17.54
CA THR A 58 -4.74 -6.65 18.51
C THR A 58 -6.09 -6.04 18.12
N ASN A 59 -7.20 -6.63 18.57
CA ASN A 59 -8.54 -6.08 18.31
C ASN A 59 -8.67 -4.63 18.81
N SER A 60 -8.11 -4.30 19.99
CA SER A 60 -8.10 -2.93 20.50
C SER A 60 -7.34 -1.94 19.61
N GLN A 61 -6.25 -2.38 18.96
CA GLN A 61 -5.52 -1.54 18.00
C GLN A 61 -6.31 -1.38 16.70
N ALA A 62 -6.97 -2.44 16.24
CA ALA A 62 -7.85 -2.38 15.08
C ALA A 62 -9.01 -1.40 15.34
N ASP A 63 -9.67 -1.51 16.50
CA ASP A 63 -10.75 -0.62 16.91
C ASP A 63 -10.27 0.83 17.02
N TRP A 64 -9.06 1.05 17.54
CA TRP A 64 -8.46 2.39 17.59
C TRP A 64 -8.17 2.97 16.20
N LEU A 65 -7.80 2.14 15.22
CA LEU A 65 -7.56 2.58 13.84
C LEU A 65 -8.87 2.84 13.06
N ILE A 66 -9.95 2.14 13.41
CA ILE A 66 -11.25 2.25 12.72
C ILE A 66 -12.08 3.42 13.27
N ARG A 67 -11.82 3.86 14.51
CA ARG A 67 -12.59 4.96 15.11
C ARG A 67 -12.45 6.26 14.33
N SER A 68 -13.49 7.08 14.36
CA SER A 68 -13.44 8.45 13.86
C SER A 68 -12.46 9.30 14.68
N PHE A 69 -11.76 10.21 14.00
CA PHE A 69 -10.86 11.16 14.65
C PHE A 69 -11.62 12.14 15.56
N GLU A 70 -10.97 12.55 16.63
CA GLU A 70 -11.48 13.62 17.50
C GLU A 70 -10.99 14.99 17.03
N GLU A 71 -11.79 16.05 17.24
CA GLU A 71 -11.44 17.41 16.81
C GLU A 71 -10.10 17.88 17.43
N GLY A 72 -9.83 17.51 18.69
CA GLY A 72 -8.57 17.85 19.37
C GLY A 72 -7.34 17.19 18.75
N GLU A 73 -7.46 15.95 18.28
CA GLU A 73 -6.38 15.16 17.69
C GLU A 73 -5.97 15.75 16.33
N VAL A 74 -6.94 16.00 15.46
CA VAL A 74 -6.69 16.62 14.15
C VAL A 74 -6.16 18.04 14.32
N LYS A 75 -6.63 18.78 15.35
CA LYS A 75 -6.18 20.14 15.65
C LYS A 75 -4.71 20.12 16.04
N GLY A 76 -4.31 19.25 16.96
CA GLY A 76 -2.90 19.09 17.35
C GLY A 76 -2.03 18.83 16.12
N VAL A 77 -2.38 17.83 15.33
CA VAL A 77 -1.57 17.44 14.15
C VAL A 77 -1.48 18.54 13.09
N VAL A 78 -2.57 19.25 12.79
CA VAL A 78 -2.56 20.30 11.76
C VAL A 78 -1.75 21.52 12.21
N PHE A 79 -1.83 21.90 13.48
CA PHE A 79 -1.17 23.10 13.98
C PHE A 79 0.26 22.87 14.52
N GLU A 80 0.59 21.64 14.93
CA GLU A 80 1.94 21.22 15.37
C GLU A 80 2.74 20.56 14.24
N SER A 81 2.15 20.37 13.07
CA SER A 81 2.88 19.90 11.90
C SER A 81 3.90 20.94 11.46
N ASP A 82 5.17 20.72 11.81
CA ASP A 82 6.27 21.52 11.29
C ASP A 82 6.19 21.61 9.76
N GLY A 83 6.43 22.82 9.23
CA GLY A 83 6.32 23.15 7.81
C GLY A 83 7.37 22.48 6.91
N ASP A 84 8.13 21.53 7.44
CA ASP A 84 9.14 20.72 6.73
C ASP A 84 8.56 19.44 6.10
N LYS A 85 7.23 19.32 6.06
CA LYS A 85 6.57 18.29 5.25
C LYS A 85 6.72 18.66 3.77
N ALA A 86 7.25 17.72 2.98
CA ALA A 86 7.32 17.85 1.54
C ALA A 86 5.92 18.15 0.96
N PRO A 87 5.77 19.15 0.07
CA PRO A 87 4.48 19.46 -0.53
C PRO A 87 3.95 18.24 -1.28
N GLY A 88 2.68 17.91 -1.07
CA GLY A 88 2.03 16.82 -1.76
C GLY A 88 1.98 17.05 -3.27
N LEU A 89 1.75 15.97 -4.03
CA LEU A 89 1.59 16.01 -5.49
C LEU A 89 0.32 16.79 -5.91
N ASP A 90 -0.59 17.01 -4.96
CA ASP A 90 -1.80 17.85 -5.04
C ASP A 90 -1.50 19.37 -4.93
N GLY A 91 -0.24 19.75 -4.73
CA GLY A 91 0.18 21.15 -4.65
C GLY A 91 -0.21 21.83 -3.35
N LEU A 92 -0.66 21.09 -2.34
CA LEU A 92 -0.92 21.64 -1.00
C LEU A 92 0.41 21.88 -0.30
N ARG A 93 0.95 23.08 -0.50
CA ARG A 93 2.07 23.59 0.29
C ARG A 93 1.57 23.89 1.69
N SER A 94 2.18 23.29 2.72
CA SER A 94 1.89 23.60 4.14
C SER A 94 2.26 25.04 4.54
N SER A 95 2.79 25.85 3.62
CA SER A 95 2.96 27.29 3.77
C SER A 95 1.90 28.04 2.98
N SER A 96 0.77 28.30 3.60
CA SER A 96 -0.06 29.46 3.29
C SER A 96 0.66 30.73 3.76
N SER A 97 1.78 31.07 3.13
CA SER A 97 2.39 32.40 3.25
C SER A 97 1.87 33.27 2.10
N ASN A 98 0.57 33.57 2.13
CA ASN A 98 0.10 34.89 1.72
C ASN A 98 -0.04 35.71 3.00
N SER A 99 0.21 37.01 2.90
CA SER A 99 0.35 38.01 3.96
C SER A 99 -0.86 38.24 4.90
N ALA A 100 -1.72 37.25 5.09
CA ALA A 100 -2.68 37.19 6.17
C ALA A 100 -2.32 35.97 7.03
N GLY A 101 -1.95 36.22 8.29
CA GLY A 101 -1.36 35.24 9.20
C GLY A 101 -2.12 33.91 9.30
N ILE A 102 -1.43 32.91 9.86
CA ILE A 102 -1.97 31.57 10.14
C ILE A 102 -3.41 31.74 10.65
N PRO A 103 -4.43 31.22 9.93
CA PRO A 103 -5.80 31.37 10.35
C PRO A 103 -5.91 30.79 11.75
N SER A 104 -6.56 31.54 12.64
CA SER A 104 -6.84 31.06 13.99
C SER A 104 -7.47 29.67 13.90
N SER A 105 -7.24 28.84 14.92
CA SER A 105 -7.76 27.47 14.90
C SER A 105 -9.26 27.40 14.59
N GLN A 106 -10.01 28.41 15.02
CA GLN A 106 -11.44 28.53 14.75
C GLN A 106 -11.75 28.74 13.25
N THR A 107 -10.96 29.53 12.53
CA THR A 107 -11.18 29.83 11.11
C THR A 107 -10.88 28.63 10.21
N PHE A 108 -9.77 27.92 10.46
CA PHE A 108 -9.45 26.66 9.76
C PHE A 108 -10.54 25.61 9.99
N TRP A 109 -11.02 25.48 11.23
CA TRP A 109 -12.07 24.51 11.57
C TRP A 109 -13.42 24.81 10.93
N GLN A 110 -13.80 26.08 10.80
CA GLN A 110 -15.01 26.46 10.06
C GLN A 110 -14.89 26.13 8.57
N PHE A 111 -13.72 26.37 7.96
CA PHE A 111 -13.46 26.01 6.57
C PHE A 111 -13.51 24.49 6.36
N PHE A 112 -12.82 23.71 7.21
CA PHE A 112 -12.81 22.25 7.13
C PHE A 112 -14.23 21.66 7.26
N LYS A 113 -14.99 22.08 8.28
CA LYS A 113 -16.39 21.65 8.49
C LYS A 113 -17.30 22.06 7.32
N SER A 114 -17.04 23.19 6.67
CA SER A 114 -17.77 23.62 5.46
C SER A 114 -17.44 22.75 4.25
N SER A 115 -16.19 22.32 4.10
CA SER A 115 -15.74 21.48 2.97
C SER A 115 -16.26 20.04 3.06
N THR A 116 -16.41 19.49 4.27
CA THR A 116 -16.99 18.15 4.47
C THR A 116 -18.51 18.12 4.34
N ARG A 117 -19.19 19.28 4.31
CA ARG A 117 -20.64 19.38 4.14
C ARG A 117 -21.10 19.34 2.68
N THR A 118 -20.19 19.53 1.75
CA THR A 118 -20.40 19.34 0.31
C THR A 118 -19.76 18.02 -0.10
N GLY A 119 -20.42 16.92 0.22
CA GLY A 119 -19.90 15.60 -0.08
C GLY A 119 -20.67 14.45 0.57
N PHE A 120 -21.98 14.41 0.35
CA PHE A 120 -22.78 13.25 -0.09
C PHE A 120 -24.19 13.75 -0.43
#